data_AF-A0A1G0R3I2-F1
#
_entry.id   AF-A0A1G0R3I2-F1
#
_cell.length_a   1.000
_cell.length_b   1.000
_cell.length_c   1.000
_cell.angle_alpha   90.00
_cell.angle_beta   90.00
_cell.angle_gamma   90.00
#
_symmetry.space_group_name_H-M   'P 1'
#
loop_
_entity.id
_entity.type
_entity.pdbx_description
1 polymer ?
#
loop_
_entity_poly.entity_id
_entity_poly.type
_entity_poly.pdbx_seq_one_letter_code
_entity_poly.pdbx_strand_id
1 'polypeptide(L)'
;MNTKRFIIVFVVVFVLLEITNYIVHSVILAPTYASDAISYLFRTTEDMQSKMWIMWVTDLIWSFFFVYIFVKGYENKGILEGLRYGLYIGIFYFMVGAYNSYVIYPFPYSLAFQSFIYGVIQALILGFTAAIIYKPKAA
;
A
#
# COMPACT_ATOMS: atom_id res chain seq x y z
N MET A 1 -7.68 12.38 -19.55
CA MET A 1 -7.78 11.14 -18.74
C MET A 1 -8.87 10.24 -19.30
N ASN A 2 -8.64 8.94 -19.40
CA ASN A 2 -9.70 7.98 -19.75
C ASN A 2 -10.45 7.55 -18.47
N THR A 3 -11.60 8.17 -18.18
CA THR A 3 -12.33 7.95 -16.92
C THR A 3 -12.76 6.49 -16.71
N LYS A 4 -13.19 5.79 -17.76
CA LYS A 4 -13.57 4.37 -17.65
C LYS A 4 -12.38 3.51 -17.23
N ARG A 5 -11.21 3.73 -17.87
CA ARG A 5 -9.97 3.00 -17.51
C ARG A 5 -9.47 3.40 -16.14
N PHE A 6 -9.57 4.67 -15.77
CA PHE A 6 -9.21 5.16 -14.44
C PHE A 6 -9.99 4.40 -13.35
N ILE A 7 -11.31 4.30 -13.46
CA ILE A 7 -12.16 3.60 -12.48
C ILE A 7 -11.77 2.11 -12.39
N ILE A 8 -11.54 1.44 -13.53
CA ILE A 8 -11.12 0.03 -13.54
C ILE A 8 -9.77 -0.14 -12.81
N VAL A 9 -8.78 0.70 -13.12
CA VAL A 9 -7.45 0.64 -12.48
C VAL A 9 -7.56 0.90 -10.99
N PHE A 10 -8.34 1.91 -10.58
CA PHE A 10 -8.62 2.22 -9.19
C PHE A 10 -9.18 1.03 -8.42
N VAL A 11 -10.25 0.40 -8.92
CA VAL A 11 -10.87 -0.77 -8.27
C VAL A 11 -9.88 -1.93 -8.18
N VAL A 12 -9.13 -2.22 -9.25
CA VAL A 12 -8.16 -3.32 -9.24
C VAL A 12 -7.01 -3.04 -8.25
N VAL A 13 -6.49 -1.81 -8.22
CA VAL A 13 -5.44 -1.41 -7.28
C VAL A 13 -5.93 -1.50 -5.84
N PHE A 14 -7.16 -1.06 -5.56
CA PHE A 14 -7.76 -1.19 -4.23
C PHE A 14 -7.88 -2.65 -3.80
N VAL A 15 -8.41 -3.52 -4.65
CA VAL A 15 -8.53 -4.97 -4.34
C VAL A 15 -7.16 -5.60 -4.12
N LEU A 16 -6.17 -5.28 -4.96
CA LEU A 16 -4.81 -5.79 -4.77
C LEU A 16 -4.15 -5.25 -3.50
N LEU A 17 -4.39 -3.99 -3.14
CA LEU A 17 -3.92 -3.41 -1.89
C LEU A 17 -4.46 -4.19 -0.70
N GLU A 18 -5.76 -4.45 -0.64
CA GLU A 18 -6.39 -5.24 0.44
C GLU A 18 -5.85 -6.68 0.50
N ILE A 19 -5.72 -7.35 -0.66
CA ILE A 19 -5.16 -8.72 -0.73
C ILE A 19 -3.73 -8.74 -0.18
N THR A 20 -2.91 -7.78 -0.60
CA THR A 20 -1.50 -7.73 -0.17
C THR A 20 -1.36 -7.28 1.29
N ASN A 21 -2.23 -6.38 1.78
CA ASN A 21 -2.32 -6.03 3.20
C ASN A 21 -2.66 -7.25 4.05
N TYR A 22 -3.64 -8.06 3.62
CA TYR A 22 -3.98 -9.31 4.30
C TYR A 22 -2.79 -10.28 4.33
N ILE A 23 -2.13 -10.51 3.19
CA ILE A 23 -0.96 -11.41 3.12
C ILE A 23 0.16 -10.91 4.03
N VAL A 24 0.50 -9.63 3.99
CA VAL A 24 1.61 -9.07 4.78
C VAL A 24 1.27 -9.07 6.27
N HIS A 25 0.12 -8.53 6.66
CA HIS A 25 -0.19 -8.29 8.07
C HIS A 25 -0.85 -9.48 8.77
N SER A 26 -1.70 -10.23 8.08
CA SER A 26 -2.46 -11.34 8.69
C SER A 26 -1.79 -12.71 8.49
N VAL A 27 -0.88 -12.84 7.53
CA VAL A 27 -0.18 -14.11 7.27
C VAL A 27 1.30 -14.00 7.65
N ILE A 28 2.05 -13.07 7.04
CA ILE A 28 3.50 -13.00 7.21
C ILE A 28 3.89 -12.42 8.58
N LEU A 29 3.29 -11.30 8.97
CA LEU A 29 3.63 -10.57 10.20
C LEU A 29 2.78 -10.95 11.41
N ALA A 30 1.74 -11.76 11.25
CA ALA A 30 0.87 -12.18 12.35
C ALA A 30 1.63 -12.82 13.53
N PRO A 31 2.61 -13.73 13.32
CA PRO A 31 3.40 -14.27 14.42
C PRO A 31 4.20 -13.20 15.16
N THR A 32 4.72 -12.22 14.42
CA THR A 32 5.46 -11.10 15.00
C THR A 32 4.53 -10.24 15.85
N TYR A 33 3.33 -9.89 15.36
CA TYR A 33 2.32 -9.10 16.10
C TYR A 33 1.82 -9.79 17.37
N ALA A 34 1.78 -11.12 17.38
CA ALA A 34 1.40 -11.90 18.56
C ALA A 34 2.54 -12.06 19.59
N SER A 35 3.77 -11.65 19.28
CA SER A 35 4.90 -11.80 20.19
C SER A 35 4.83 -10.83 21.38
N ASP A 36 5.28 -11.28 22.54
CA ASP A 36 5.32 -10.46 23.78
C ASP A 36 6.15 -9.18 23.62
N ALA A 37 7.08 -9.15 22.67
CA ALA A 37 7.90 -7.98 22.37
C ALA A 37 7.10 -6.80 21.81
N ILE A 38 5.92 -7.03 21.21
CA ILE A 38 5.14 -5.95 20.57
C ILE A 38 3.62 -6.03 20.78
N SER A 39 3.10 -7.14 21.31
CA SER A 39 1.65 -7.32 21.48
C SER A 39 0.99 -6.19 22.29
N TYR A 40 1.71 -5.62 23.26
CA TYR A 40 1.26 -4.50 24.08
C TYR A 40 1.06 -3.17 23.32
N LEU A 41 1.58 -3.05 22.08
CA LEU A 41 1.37 -1.88 21.22
C LEU A 41 0.01 -1.89 20.54
N PHE A 42 -0.59 -3.06 20.38
CA PHE A 42 -1.82 -3.23 19.64
C PHE A 42 -3.04 -3.06 20.55
N ARG A 43 -4.12 -2.54 19.98
CA ARG A 43 -5.44 -2.57 20.61
C ARG A 43 -5.88 -4.01 20.83
N THR A 44 -6.79 -4.21 21.78
CA THR A 44 -7.46 -5.52 21.94
C THR A 44 -8.15 -5.90 20.64
N THR A 45 -8.31 -7.21 20.40
CA THR A 45 -8.93 -7.70 19.15
C THR A 45 -10.31 -7.10 18.93
N GLU A 46 -11.14 -7.04 19.98
CA GLU A 46 -12.49 -6.45 19.91
C GLU A 46 -12.44 -4.97 19.55
N ASP A 47 -11.57 -4.19 20.21
CA ASP A 47 -11.44 -2.76 19.97
C ASP A 47 -10.91 -2.46 18.56
N MET A 48 -9.95 -3.27 18.08
CA MET A 48 -9.44 -3.21 16.72
C MET A 48 -10.52 -3.51 15.69
N GLN A 49 -11.27 -4.61 15.85
CA GLN A 49 -12.35 -5.01 14.93
C GLN A 49 -13.43 -3.93 14.81
N SER A 50 -13.80 -3.28 15.92
CA SER A 50 -14.76 -2.17 15.91
C SER A 50 -14.32 -0.96 15.05
N LYS A 51 -13.03 -0.87 14.73
CA LYS A 51 -12.40 0.25 14.01
C LYS A 51 -11.84 -0.13 12.65
N MET A 52 -11.92 -1.40 12.24
CA MET A 52 -11.37 -1.87 10.97
C MET A 52 -11.96 -1.16 9.75
N TRP A 53 -13.21 -0.68 9.83
CA TRP A 53 -13.82 0.11 8.76
C TRP A 53 -13.01 1.38 8.42
N ILE A 54 -12.28 1.95 9.38
CA ILE A 54 -11.42 3.12 9.16
C ILE A 54 -10.30 2.76 8.17
N MET A 55 -9.71 1.56 8.31
CA MET A 55 -8.66 1.08 7.40
C MET A 55 -9.19 0.96 5.97
N TRP A 56 -10.35 0.35 5.78
CA TRP A 56 -10.95 0.24 4.43
C TRP A 56 -11.22 1.60 3.80
N VAL A 57 -11.71 2.58 4.58
CA VAL A 57 -11.92 3.93 4.09
C VAL A 57 -10.60 4.61 3.72
N THR A 58 -9.56 4.47 4.55
CA THR A 58 -8.26 5.06 4.25
C THR A 58 -7.58 4.40 3.06
N ASP A 59 -7.72 3.07 2.90
CA ASP A 59 -7.15 2.31 1.78
C ASP A 59 -7.87 2.65 0.47
N LEU A 60 -9.19 2.90 0.53
CA LEU A 60 -9.95 3.40 -0.61
C LEU A 60 -9.48 4.79 -1.04
N ILE A 61 -9.25 5.70 -0.09
CA ILE A 61 -8.74 7.06 -0.37
C ILE A 61 -7.31 6.98 -0.93
N TRP A 62 -6.45 6.19 -0.29
CA TRP A 62 -5.06 6.01 -0.69
C TRP A 62 -4.97 5.45 -2.11
N SER A 63 -5.72 4.38 -2.42
CA SER A 63 -5.73 3.75 -3.75
C SER A 63 -6.28 4.70 -4.83
N PHE A 64 -7.27 5.53 -4.50
CA PHE A 64 -7.75 6.57 -5.41
C PHE A 64 -6.62 7.56 -5.77
N PHE A 65 -5.94 8.10 -4.76
CA PHE A 65 -4.86 9.08 -5.01
C PHE A 65 -3.64 8.45 -5.66
N PHE A 66 -3.30 7.21 -5.32
CA PHE A 66 -2.26 6.44 -6.00
C PHE A 66 -2.52 6.37 -7.51
N VAL A 67 -3.73 5.95 -7.90
CA VAL A 67 -4.07 5.85 -9.33
C VAL A 67 -4.21 7.22 -9.97
N TYR A 68 -4.74 8.21 -9.26
CA TYR A 68 -4.88 9.58 -9.79
C TYR A 68 -3.53 10.21 -10.10
N ILE A 69 -2.57 10.13 -9.19
CA ILE A 69 -1.23 10.68 -9.39
C ILE A 69 -0.52 9.91 -10.51
N PHE A 70 -0.61 8.57 -10.52
CA PHE A 70 -0.09 7.75 -11.60
C PHE A 70 -0.60 8.23 -12.97
N VAL A 71 -1.92 8.32 -13.13
CA VAL A 71 -2.55 8.70 -14.41
C VAL A 71 -2.19 10.12 -14.85
N LYS A 72 -1.99 11.04 -13.91
CA LYS A 72 -1.55 12.41 -14.21
C LYS A 72 -0.10 12.49 -14.70
N GLY A 73 0.78 11.61 -14.21
CA GLY A 73 2.18 11.55 -14.59
C GLY A 73 2.54 10.48 -15.63
N TYR A 74 1.57 9.68 -16.10
CA TYR A 74 1.84 8.57 -17.01
C TYR A 74 2.04 9.06 -18.45
N GLU A 75 3.23 8.83 -19.01
CA GLU A 75 3.61 9.25 -20.36
C GLU A 75 3.47 8.12 -21.38
N ASN A 76 2.81 7.02 -21.01
CA ASN A 76 2.57 5.85 -21.85
C ASN A 76 3.86 5.15 -22.32
N LYS A 77 4.92 5.18 -21.48
CA LYS A 77 6.20 4.47 -21.75
C LYS A 77 6.20 3.03 -21.24
N GLY A 78 5.04 2.54 -20.80
CA GLY A 78 4.82 1.14 -20.43
C GLY A 78 5.17 0.82 -18.98
N ILE A 79 5.49 -0.45 -18.74
CA ILE A 79 5.55 -1.05 -17.41
C ILE A 79 6.61 -0.39 -16.50
N LEU A 80 7.73 0.05 -17.08
CA LEU A 80 8.83 0.64 -16.31
C LEU A 80 8.42 1.96 -15.63
N GLU A 81 7.51 2.73 -16.22
CA GLU A 81 6.94 3.91 -15.55
C GLU A 81 6.12 3.53 -14.32
N GLY A 82 5.33 2.46 -14.42
CA GLY A 82 4.57 1.91 -13.29
C GLY A 82 5.45 1.47 -12.15
N LEU A 83 6.53 0.73 -12.45
CA LEU A 83 7.50 0.31 -11.44
C LEU A 83 8.23 1.49 -10.81
N ARG A 84 8.70 2.46 -11.61
CA ARG A 84 9.35 3.67 -11.10
C ARG A 84 8.42 4.49 -10.20
N TYR A 85 7.16 4.65 -10.62
CA TYR A 85 6.13 5.31 -9.82
C TYR A 85 5.87 4.58 -8.50
N GLY A 86 5.70 3.25 -8.57
CA GLY A 86 5.53 2.39 -7.40
C GLY A 86 6.72 2.48 -6.43
N LEU A 87 7.95 2.54 -6.93
CA LEU A 87 9.14 2.74 -6.10
C LEU A 87 9.12 4.10 -5.37
N TYR A 88 8.77 5.18 -6.07
CA TYR A 88 8.71 6.51 -5.47
C TYR A 88 7.66 6.61 -4.37
N ILE A 89 6.46 6.10 -4.61
CA ILE A 89 5.41 6.03 -3.57
C ILE A 89 5.82 5.06 -2.46
N GLY A 90 6.44 3.94 -2.82
CA GLY A 90 6.99 2.94 -1.91
C GLY A 90 7.87 3.58 -0.84
N ILE A 91 8.88 4.33 -1.29
CA ILE A 91 9.79 5.06 -0.42
C ILE A 91 9.04 6.18 0.32
N PHE A 92 8.30 7.02 -0.38
CA PHE A 92 7.62 8.18 0.20
C PHE A 92 6.64 7.80 1.32
N TYR A 93 5.86 6.74 1.14
CA TYR A 93 4.81 6.35 2.08
C TYR A 93 5.30 5.30 3.09
N PHE A 94 5.83 4.17 2.62
CA PHE A 94 6.12 3.03 3.50
C PHE A 94 7.44 3.17 4.24
N MET A 95 8.49 3.70 3.60
CA MET A 95 9.75 3.95 4.32
C MET A 95 9.55 5.00 5.41
N VAL A 96 8.95 6.13 5.05
CA VAL A 96 8.70 7.24 5.98
C VAL A 96 7.78 6.79 7.11
N GLY A 97 6.68 6.10 6.82
CA GLY A 97 5.75 5.60 7.83
C GLY A 97 6.38 4.58 8.77
N ALA A 98 7.13 3.60 8.24
CA ALA A 98 7.74 2.54 9.04
C ALA A 98 8.83 3.08 9.99
N TYR A 99 9.70 3.95 9.50
CA TYR A 99 10.78 4.50 10.32
C TYR A 99 10.30 5.59 11.29
N ASN A 100 9.26 6.37 10.96
CA ASN A 100 8.62 7.23 11.95
C ASN A 100 7.97 6.40 13.06
N SER A 101 7.33 5.28 12.72
CA SER A 101 6.75 4.37 13.71
C SER A 101 7.83 3.76 14.62
N TYR A 102 9.00 3.43 14.07
CA TYR A 102 10.17 2.98 14.84
C TYR A 102 10.69 4.02 15.84
N VAL A 103 10.60 5.31 15.50
CA VAL A 103 11.02 6.41 16.39
C VAL A 103 9.99 6.68 17.48
N ILE A 104 8.70 6.64 17.15
CA ILE A 104 7.61 7.04 18.04
C ILE A 104 7.20 5.90 18.98
N TYR A 105 7.14 4.69 18.46
CA TYR A 105 6.75 3.50 19.22
C TYR A 105 7.97 2.61 19.45
N PRO A 106 7.98 1.78 20.51
CA PRO A 106 8.97 0.72 20.71
C PRO A 106 8.81 -0.42 19.68
N PHE A 107 8.80 -0.07 18.40
CA PHE A 107 8.77 -0.98 17.26
C PHE A 107 10.15 -1.64 17.15
N PRO A 108 10.26 -2.98 17.07
CA PRO A 108 11.52 -3.64 16.78
C PRO A 108 12.04 -3.18 15.41
N TYR A 109 13.35 -2.97 15.31
CA TYR A 109 13.97 -2.55 14.05
C TYR A 109 13.67 -3.52 12.90
N SER A 110 13.68 -4.83 13.19
CA SER A 110 13.35 -5.88 12.21
C SER A 110 11.95 -5.71 11.63
N LEU A 111 10.97 -5.32 12.45
CA LEU A 111 9.59 -5.11 12.01
C LEU A 111 9.45 -3.83 11.18
N ALA A 112 10.11 -2.75 11.56
CA ALA A 112 10.14 -1.52 10.78
C ALA A 112 10.77 -1.78 9.40
N PHE A 113 11.90 -2.49 9.37
CA PHE A 113 12.58 -2.85 8.12
C PHE A 113 11.72 -3.77 7.24
N GLN A 114 11.10 -4.81 7.81
CA GLN A 114 10.18 -5.68 7.07
C GLN A 114 8.98 -4.92 6.51
N SER A 115 8.35 -4.05 7.32
CA SER A 115 7.21 -3.24 6.90
C SER A 115 7.57 -2.30 5.74
N PHE A 116 8.76 -1.70 5.79
CA PHE A 116 9.30 -0.92 4.67
C PHE A 116 9.46 -1.77 3.41
N ILE A 117 10.16 -2.90 3.49
CA ILE A 117 10.45 -3.74 2.32
C ILE A 117 9.16 -4.31 1.71
N TYR A 118 8.24 -4.82 2.53
CA TYR A 118 6.96 -5.35 2.05
C TYR A 118 6.09 -4.24 1.45
N GLY A 119 6.07 -3.05 2.04
CA GLY A 119 5.36 -1.89 1.50
C GLY A 119 5.90 -1.43 0.15
N VAL A 120 7.22 -1.41 -0.03
CA VAL A 120 7.83 -1.10 -1.34
C VAL A 120 7.47 -2.16 -2.39
N ILE A 121 7.55 -3.44 -2.05
CA ILE A 121 7.17 -4.53 -2.97
C ILE A 121 5.69 -4.41 -3.36
N GLN A 122 4.82 -4.13 -2.39
CA GLN A 122 3.40 -3.87 -2.63
C GLN A 122 3.21 -2.68 -3.59
N ALA A 123 3.85 -1.53 -3.33
CA ALA A 123 3.75 -0.36 -4.20
C ALA A 123 4.25 -0.63 -5.63
N LEU A 124 5.31 -1.43 -5.78
CA LEU A 124 5.81 -1.88 -7.09
C LEU A 124 4.77 -2.73 -7.83
N ILE A 125 4.13 -3.68 -7.15
CA ILE A 125 3.05 -4.51 -7.73
C ILE A 125 1.89 -3.62 -8.18
N LEU A 126 1.43 -2.70 -7.33
CA LEU A 126 0.32 -1.80 -7.64
C LEU A 126 0.65 -0.87 -8.83
N GLY A 127 1.86 -0.31 -8.86
CA GLY A 127 2.33 0.54 -9.96
C GLY A 127 2.47 -0.23 -11.28
N PHE A 128 3.01 -1.45 -11.23
CA PHE A 128 3.06 -2.38 -12.36
C PHE A 128 1.66 -2.67 -12.92
N THR A 129 0.71 -3.00 -12.03
CA THR A 129 -0.67 -3.28 -12.43
C THR A 129 -1.34 -2.05 -13.04
N ALA A 130 -1.13 -0.86 -12.47
CA ALA A 130 -1.67 0.37 -13.01
C ALA A 130 -1.18 0.65 -14.45
N ALA A 131 0.11 0.43 -14.72
CA ALA A 131 0.68 0.62 -16.06
C ALA A 131 0.18 -0.38 -17.11
N ILE A 132 -0.12 -1.62 -16.72
CA ILE A 132 -0.67 -2.63 -17.63
C ILE A 132 -2.13 -2.33 -18.00
N ILE A 133 -2.93 -1.94 -17.01
CA ILE A 133 -4.38 -1.81 -17.18
C ILE A 133 -4.74 -0.43 -17.75
N TYR A 134 -4.04 0.63 -17.34
CA TYR A 134 -4.36 1.97 -17.77
C TYR A 134 -3.96 2.20 -19.24
N LYS A 135 -4.96 2.48 -20.07
CA LYS A 135 -4.77 2.88 -21.47
C LYS A 135 -5.25 4.32 -21.65
N PRO A 136 -4.37 5.28 -21.94
CA PRO A 136 -4.77 6.67 -22.17
C PRO A 136 -5.73 6.74 -23.37
N LYS A 137 -6.61 7.76 -23.38
CA LYS A 137 -7.45 8.03 -24.55
C LYS A 137 -6.51 8.49 -25.67
N ALA A 138 -6.65 7.95 -26.88
CA ALA A 138 -5.95 8.47 -28.05
C ALA A 138 -6.24 9.98 -28.15
N ALA A 139 -5.19 10.76 -28.45
CA ALA A 139 -5.30 12.19 -28.66
C ALA A 139 -6.25 12.51 -29.81
#